data_AF-V7B571-F1
#
_entry.id   AF-V7B571-F1
#
_cell.length_a   1.000
_cell.length_b   1.000
_cell.length_c   1.000
_cell.angle_alpha   90.00
_cell.angle_beta   90.00
_cell.angle_gamma   90.00
#
_symmetry.space_group_name_H-M   'P 1'
#
loop_
_entity.id
_entity.type
_entity.pdbx_description
1 polymer ?
#
loop_
_entity_poly.entity_id
_entity_poly.type
_entity_poly.pdbx_seq_one_letter_code
_entity_poly.pdbx_strand_id
1 'polypeptide(L)'
;MPPNVEYLSSVAKQAEQLRVDGNNYFKKERFGASIDAYTEAIALCPDVPVYWTNRALCHLKRNDWTRVEEDSRQAMKLDNNLVKAHYMLGLSLVQRQEFAEGILELKKALDLDRGSHPKGHMVEEIWQELAKAKYLEWEHSYTKRSWELQCLKEACEYALKEKHFLEVPHIEGFVEDDTAHLEQLEALGRVFDKVAENDMPTEVPDYLCCRITLDIFCDPVITPSGLTYEKTVIIDHLEKVGMFDPVTRDPLTPSQLIPNLAIKQAVEAFLDKHGWAYKDILTKSFL
;
A
#
# COMPACT_ATOMS: atom_id res chain seq x y z
N MET A 1 49.45 6.85 16.37
CA MET A 1 49.18 8.25 16.00
C MET A 1 47.70 8.35 15.71
N PRO A 2 46.95 9.27 16.33
CA PRO A 2 45.58 9.52 15.89
C PRO A 2 45.62 9.98 14.42
N PRO A 3 44.66 9.56 13.59
CA PRO A 3 44.58 10.00 12.21
C PRO A 3 44.58 11.53 12.15
N ASN A 4 45.38 12.09 11.24
CA ASN A 4 45.56 13.54 11.10
C ASN A 4 44.20 14.19 10.79
N VAL A 5 43.72 15.06 11.68
CA VAL A 5 42.37 15.65 11.63
C VAL A 5 42.15 16.44 10.32
N GLU A 6 43.20 17.04 9.77
CA GLU A 6 43.15 17.71 8.45
C GLU A 6 42.91 16.75 7.29
N TYR A 7 43.50 15.55 7.34
CA TYR A 7 43.33 14.53 6.30
C TYR A 7 41.91 13.98 6.31
N LEU A 8 41.37 13.67 7.50
CA LEU A 8 39.97 13.25 7.67
C LEU A 8 38.99 14.33 7.18
N SER A 9 39.28 15.61 7.47
CA SER A 9 38.50 16.75 6.97
C SER A 9 38.57 16.88 5.44
N SER A 10 39.70 16.58 4.81
CA SER A 10 39.85 16.60 3.34
C SER A 10 39.04 15.48 2.69
N VAL A 11 39.08 14.27 3.24
CA VAL A 11 38.33 13.11 2.73
C VAL A 11 36.82 13.35 2.83
N ALA A 12 36.34 13.88 3.96
CA ALA A 12 34.92 14.18 4.13
C ALA A 12 34.42 15.26 3.14
N LYS A 13 35.24 16.29 2.87
CA LYS A 13 34.92 17.30 1.84
C LYS A 13 34.85 16.69 0.44
N GLN A 14 35.75 15.76 0.12
CA GLN A 14 35.72 15.06 -1.16
C GLN A 14 34.50 14.16 -1.31
N ALA A 15 34.14 13.40 -0.27
CA ALA A 15 32.92 12.58 -0.26
C ALA A 15 31.66 13.44 -0.44
N GLU A 16 31.65 14.61 0.18
CA GLU A 16 30.54 15.56 0.03
C GLU A 16 30.47 16.17 -1.38
N GLN A 17 31.60 16.46 -2.01
CA GLN A 17 31.63 16.87 -3.42
C GLN A 17 31.09 15.77 -4.34
N LEU A 18 31.47 14.51 -4.11
CA LEU A 18 30.95 13.36 -4.84
C LEU A 18 29.43 13.20 -4.65
N ARG A 19 28.90 13.47 -3.45
CA ARG A 19 27.45 13.52 -3.20
C ARG A 19 26.79 14.60 -4.05
N VAL A 20 27.38 15.78 -4.15
CA VAL A 20 26.86 16.89 -4.98
C VAL A 20 26.88 16.50 -6.47
N ASP A 21 27.95 15.88 -6.94
CA ASP A 21 28.07 15.41 -8.32
C ASP A 21 27.06 14.30 -8.63
N GLY A 22 26.89 13.35 -7.71
CA GLY A 22 25.85 12.33 -7.74
C GLY A 22 24.45 12.93 -7.87
N ASN A 23 24.13 13.98 -7.09
CA ASN A 23 22.85 14.70 -7.20
C ASN A 23 22.69 15.38 -8.58
N ASN A 24 23.77 15.96 -9.12
CA ASN A 24 23.76 16.60 -10.43
C ASN A 24 23.53 15.59 -11.56
N TYR A 25 24.13 14.41 -11.49
CA TYR A 25 23.86 13.32 -12.43
C TYR A 25 22.43 12.79 -12.30
N PHE A 26 21.91 12.66 -11.07
CA PHE A 26 20.54 12.23 -10.82
C PHE A 26 19.52 13.19 -11.47
N LYS A 27 19.69 14.50 -11.28
CA LYS A 27 18.84 15.53 -11.90
C LYS A 27 18.86 15.51 -13.43
N LYS A 28 19.94 14.99 -14.02
CA LYS A 28 20.09 14.80 -15.48
C LYS A 28 19.66 13.40 -15.93
N GLU A 29 19.01 12.63 -15.06
CA GLU A 29 18.57 11.25 -15.30
C GLU A 29 19.70 10.28 -15.68
N ARG A 30 20.96 10.64 -15.38
CA ARG A 30 22.14 9.80 -15.61
C ARG A 30 22.36 8.90 -14.41
N PHE A 31 21.45 7.95 -14.19
CA PHE A 31 21.45 7.11 -13.00
C PHE A 31 22.71 6.27 -12.83
N GLY A 32 23.33 5.77 -13.92
CA GLY A 32 24.60 5.04 -13.83
C GLY A 32 25.74 5.88 -13.25
N ALA A 33 25.99 7.06 -13.82
CA ALA A 33 27.02 7.98 -13.32
C ALA A 33 26.72 8.48 -11.90
N SER A 34 25.44 8.63 -11.55
CA SER A 34 25.01 8.98 -10.19
C SER A 34 25.36 7.87 -9.19
N ILE A 35 25.12 6.60 -9.54
CA ILE A 35 25.48 5.43 -8.73
C ILE A 35 27.00 5.36 -8.53
N ASP A 36 27.79 5.59 -9.58
CA ASP A 36 29.25 5.57 -9.50
C ASP A 36 29.75 6.65 -8.51
N ALA A 37 29.27 7.89 -8.66
CA ALA A 37 29.63 8.99 -7.76
C ALA A 37 29.25 8.73 -6.29
N TYR A 38 28.05 8.19 -6.02
CA TYR A 38 27.69 7.80 -4.65
C TYR A 38 28.49 6.62 -4.13
N THR A 39 28.87 5.67 -4.99
CA THR A 39 29.69 4.53 -4.60
C THR A 39 31.10 4.99 -4.20
N GLU A 40 31.68 5.94 -4.93
CA GLU A 40 32.93 6.59 -4.54
C GLU A 40 32.78 7.37 -3.23
N ALA A 41 31.68 8.10 -3.02
CA ALA A 41 31.41 8.80 -1.76
C ALA A 41 31.33 7.83 -0.56
N ILE A 42 30.65 6.70 -0.74
CA ILE A 42 30.54 5.62 0.26
C ILE A 42 31.91 4.99 0.55
N ALA A 43 32.75 4.80 -0.47
CA ALA A 43 34.09 4.26 -0.28
C ALA A 43 34.99 5.18 0.57
N LEU A 44 34.78 6.50 0.47
CA LEU A 44 35.51 7.49 1.28
C LEU A 44 34.92 7.61 2.70
N CYS A 45 33.60 7.65 2.83
CA CYS A 45 32.88 7.85 4.08
C CYS A 45 31.65 6.93 4.16
N PRO A 46 31.81 5.67 4.61
CA PRO A 46 30.75 4.67 4.60
C PRO A 46 29.71 4.86 5.72
N ASP A 47 30.01 5.69 6.70
CA ASP A 47 29.22 5.97 7.91
C ASP A 47 28.16 7.08 7.72
N VAL A 48 28.04 7.65 6.52
CA VAL A 48 27.05 8.68 6.19
C VAL A 48 25.80 8.05 5.56
N PRO A 49 24.64 7.98 6.27
CA PRO A 49 23.43 7.30 5.79
C PRO A 49 22.87 7.86 4.48
N VAL A 50 23.02 9.17 4.28
CA VAL A 50 22.47 9.90 3.12
C VAL A 50 23.01 9.35 1.81
N TYR A 51 24.30 8.98 1.75
CA TYR A 51 24.90 8.44 0.52
C TYR A 51 24.24 7.11 0.11
N TRP A 52 23.96 6.24 1.08
CA TRP A 52 23.25 4.99 0.86
C TRP A 52 21.83 5.22 0.36
N THR A 53 21.05 6.10 0.99
CA THR A 53 19.68 6.40 0.51
C THR A 53 19.64 7.06 -0.85
N ASN A 54 20.64 7.90 -1.18
CA ASN A 54 20.71 8.52 -2.48
C ASN A 54 21.06 7.51 -3.58
N ARG A 55 21.95 6.54 -3.30
CA ARG A 55 22.24 5.44 -4.22
C ARG A 55 21.07 4.47 -4.35
N ALA A 56 20.38 4.16 -3.25
CA ALA A 56 19.13 3.39 -3.27
C ALA A 56 18.08 4.05 -4.18
N LEU A 57 17.92 5.37 -4.12
CA LEU A 57 17.01 6.11 -5.01
C LEU A 57 17.39 5.95 -6.49
N CYS A 58 18.69 5.94 -6.83
CA CYS A 58 19.14 5.65 -8.20
C CYS A 58 18.79 4.22 -8.63
N HIS A 59 18.95 3.24 -7.74
CA HIS A 59 18.57 1.85 -7.99
C HIS A 59 17.05 1.70 -8.17
N LEU A 60 16.27 2.45 -7.40
CA LEU A 60 14.81 2.51 -7.51
C LEU A 60 14.39 3.03 -8.88
N LYS A 61 15.01 4.11 -9.38
CA LYS A 61 14.75 4.61 -10.75
C LYS A 61 15.16 3.64 -11.86
N ARG A 62 15.98 2.64 -11.55
CA ARG A 62 16.37 1.55 -12.47
C ARG A 62 15.60 0.26 -12.24
N ASN A 63 14.62 0.25 -11.32
CA ASN A 63 13.88 -0.95 -10.90
C ASN A 63 14.79 -2.09 -10.39
N ASP A 64 15.94 -1.75 -9.81
CA ASP A 64 16.88 -2.72 -9.22
C ASP A 64 16.56 -2.92 -7.72
N TRP A 65 15.45 -3.59 -7.46
CA TRP A 65 14.86 -3.70 -6.12
C TRP A 65 15.76 -4.41 -5.10
N THR A 66 16.59 -5.35 -5.54
CA THR A 66 17.56 -6.03 -4.68
C THR A 66 18.57 -5.03 -4.13
N ARG A 67 19.13 -4.16 -4.97
CA ARG A 67 20.08 -3.14 -4.51
C ARG A 67 19.43 -2.03 -3.71
N VAL A 68 18.17 -1.68 -4.02
CA VAL A 68 17.37 -0.75 -3.18
C VAL A 68 17.28 -1.29 -1.76
N GLU A 69 16.96 -2.57 -1.61
CA GLU A 69 16.86 -3.23 -0.31
C GLU A 69 18.19 -3.20 0.45
N GLU A 70 19.27 -3.62 -0.21
CA GLU A 70 20.62 -3.67 0.39
C GLU A 70 21.06 -2.30 0.92
N ASP A 71 20.95 -1.26 0.08
CA ASP A 71 21.35 0.11 0.44
C ASP A 71 20.43 0.70 1.52
N SER A 72 19.13 0.42 1.46
CA SER A 72 18.16 0.91 2.46
C SER A 72 18.42 0.28 3.83
N ARG A 73 18.68 -1.04 3.89
CA ARG A 73 19.04 -1.75 5.13
C ARG A 73 20.36 -1.22 5.69
N GLN A 74 21.33 -0.90 4.83
CA GLN A 74 22.59 -0.32 5.27
C GLN A 74 22.42 1.09 5.81
N ALA A 75 21.60 1.93 5.17
CA ALA A 75 21.26 3.25 5.70
C ALA A 75 20.58 3.16 7.07
N MET A 76 19.63 2.22 7.25
CA MET A 76 18.93 1.99 8.52
C MET A 76 19.84 1.53 9.65
N LYS A 77 20.89 0.75 9.35
CA LYS A 77 21.90 0.36 10.35
C LYS A 77 22.67 1.57 10.90
N LEU A 78 22.84 2.61 10.08
CA LEU A 78 23.54 3.84 10.45
C LEU A 78 22.59 4.85 11.13
N ASP A 79 21.38 5.00 10.60
CA ASP A 79 20.32 5.84 11.14
C ASP A 79 18.95 5.18 10.97
N ASN A 80 18.40 4.68 12.08
CA ASN A 80 17.10 4.01 12.12
C ASN A 80 15.90 4.98 12.11
N ASN A 81 16.11 6.30 12.13
CA ASN A 81 15.02 7.28 12.04
C ASN A 81 14.89 7.88 10.64
N LEU A 82 15.59 7.33 9.65
CA LEU A 82 15.63 7.85 8.30
C LEU A 82 14.38 7.42 7.50
N VAL A 83 13.39 8.30 7.42
CA VAL A 83 12.10 8.09 6.71
C VAL A 83 12.30 7.48 5.31
N LYS A 84 13.24 8.03 4.52
CA LYS A 84 13.52 7.57 3.15
C LYS A 84 14.03 6.14 3.09
N ALA A 85 14.80 5.69 4.07
CA ALA A 85 15.33 4.34 4.09
C ALA A 85 14.22 3.32 4.38
N HIS A 86 13.37 3.60 5.37
CA HIS A 86 12.18 2.78 5.63
C HIS A 86 11.21 2.74 4.45
N TYR A 87 10.97 3.90 3.81
CA TYR A 87 10.12 3.98 2.63
C TYR A 87 10.66 3.13 1.47
N MET A 88 11.93 3.32 1.09
CA MET A 88 12.54 2.57 -0.02
C MET A 88 12.64 1.06 0.27
N LEU A 89 12.93 0.67 1.52
CA LEU A 89 12.90 -0.72 1.95
C LEU A 89 11.48 -1.30 1.83
N GLY A 90 10.48 -0.56 2.28
CA GLY A 90 9.07 -0.93 2.14
C GLY A 90 8.68 -1.20 0.69
N LEU A 91 9.04 -0.30 -0.22
CA LEU A 91 8.81 -0.47 -1.66
C LEU A 91 9.51 -1.70 -2.24
N SER A 92 10.79 -1.91 -1.90
CA SER A 92 11.55 -3.05 -2.44
C SER A 92 10.97 -4.38 -1.98
N LEU A 93 10.53 -4.47 -0.72
CA LEU A 93 9.89 -5.67 -0.16
C LEU A 93 8.53 -5.95 -0.81
N VAL A 94 7.68 -4.92 -0.96
CA VAL A 94 6.38 -5.06 -1.65
C VAL A 94 6.59 -5.57 -3.09
N GLN A 95 7.58 -5.02 -3.79
CA GLN A 95 7.87 -5.46 -5.16
C GLN A 95 8.39 -6.90 -5.24
N ARG A 96 9.04 -7.39 -4.18
CA ARG A 96 9.46 -8.78 -4.02
C ARG A 96 8.35 -9.70 -3.49
N GLN A 97 7.12 -9.19 -3.34
CA GLN A 97 5.97 -9.90 -2.77
C GLN A 97 6.13 -10.27 -1.29
N GLU A 98 7.07 -9.62 -0.59
CA GLU A 98 7.25 -9.71 0.86
C GLU A 98 6.35 -8.67 1.56
N PHE A 99 5.03 -8.78 1.32
CA PHE A 99 4.07 -7.72 1.62
C PHE A 99 4.01 -7.35 3.11
N ALA A 100 3.99 -8.32 4.01
CA ALA A 100 3.87 -8.08 5.45
C ALA A 100 5.03 -7.25 6.00
N GLU A 101 6.27 -7.57 5.59
CA GLU A 101 7.46 -6.80 5.98
C GLU A 101 7.45 -5.42 5.30
N GLY A 102 7.08 -5.35 4.02
CA GLY A 102 6.98 -4.08 3.30
C GLY A 102 5.97 -3.10 3.93
N ILE A 103 4.79 -3.60 4.31
CA ILE A 103 3.74 -2.84 5.02
C ILE A 103 4.27 -2.32 6.36
N LEU A 104 5.02 -3.14 7.11
CA LEU A 104 5.60 -2.74 8.39
C LEU A 104 6.58 -1.57 8.21
N GLU A 105 7.45 -1.63 7.21
CA GLU A 105 8.44 -0.59 6.95
C GLU A 105 7.80 0.69 6.40
N LEU A 106 6.79 0.60 5.54
CA LEU A 106 5.99 1.75 5.09
C LEU A 106 5.23 2.43 6.25
N LYS A 107 4.67 1.65 7.18
CA LYS A 107 4.04 2.19 8.41
C LYS A 107 5.06 2.96 9.27
N LYS A 108 6.25 2.39 9.49
CA LYS A 108 7.33 3.07 10.22
C LYS A 108 7.74 4.38 9.53
N ALA A 109 7.89 4.37 8.20
CA ALA A 109 8.19 5.58 7.44
C ALA A 109 7.12 6.67 7.66
N LEU A 110 5.85 6.27 7.64
CA LEU A 110 4.72 7.18 7.86
C LEU A 110 4.72 7.78 9.28
N ASP A 111 5.00 6.96 10.29
CA ASP A 111 5.05 7.39 11.69
C ASP A 111 6.23 8.36 11.94
N LEU A 112 7.39 8.09 11.35
CA LEU A 112 8.57 8.95 11.43
C LEU A 112 8.37 10.29 10.70
N ASP A 113 7.70 10.30 9.56
CA ASP A 113 7.42 11.53 8.79
C ASP A 113 6.43 12.44 9.54
N ARG A 114 5.39 11.85 10.17
CA ARG A 114 4.43 12.58 11.02
C ARG A 114 5.06 13.21 12.27
N GLY A 115 6.18 12.68 12.76
CA GLY A 115 6.95 13.24 13.87
C GLY A 115 7.96 14.32 13.48
N SER A 116 8.19 14.55 12.18
CA SER A 116 9.25 15.42 11.65
C SER A 116 8.69 16.74 11.07
N HIS A 117 9.52 17.80 11.02
CA HIS A 117 9.11 19.19 10.70
C HIS A 117 8.47 19.39 9.29
N PRO A 118 7.69 20.47 9.05
CA PRO A 118 6.72 20.59 7.95
C PRO A 118 7.26 20.73 6.51
N LYS A 119 8.58 20.71 6.29
CA LYS A 119 9.17 20.98 4.97
C LYS A 119 9.58 19.67 4.29
N GLY A 120 8.72 19.16 3.41
CA GLY A 120 8.98 17.99 2.58
C GLY A 120 8.19 16.73 2.95
N HIS A 121 6.98 16.88 3.50
CA HIS A 121 6.06 15.80 3.82
C HIS A 121 5.92 14.81 2.65
N MET A 122 6.32 13.56 2.87
CA MET A 122 6.10 12.44 1.95
C MET A 122 4.91 11.59 2.41
N VAL A 123 4.22 11.99 3.49
CA VAL A 123 3.05 11.33 4.09
C VAL A 123 2.05 10.82 3.06
N GLU A 124 1.66 11.64 2.07
CA GLU A 124 0.68 11.25 1.07
C GLU A 124 1.19 10.12 0.16
N GLU A 125 2.41 10.27 -0.36
CA GLU A 125 3.08 9.25 -1.18
C GLU A 125 3.31 7.95 -0.40
N ILE A 126 3.80 8.03 0.85
CA ILE A 126 3.98 6.86 1.72
C ILE A 126 2.64 6.17 1.98
N TRP A 127 1.58 6.94 2.24
CA TRP A 127 0.27 6.40 2.53
C TRP A 127 -0.38 5.74 1.31
N GLN A 128 -0.21 6.31 0.11
CA GLN A 128 -0.64 5.68 -1.15
C GLN A 128 0.07 4.35 -1.39
N GLU A 129 1.40 4.31 -1.21
CA GLU A 129 2.17 3.08 -1.37
C GLU A 129 1.83 2.04 -0.28
N LEU A 130 1.53 2.48 0.95
CA LEU A 130 1.03 1.62 2.03
C LEU A 130 -0.34 1.01 1.69
N ALA A 131 -1.27 1.83 1.16
CA ALA A 131 -2.57 1.37 0.71
C ALA A 131 -2.43 0.34 -0.42
N LYS A 132 -1.53 0.60 -1.38
CA LYS A 132 -1.20 -0.31 -2.47
C LYS A 132 -0.62 -1.62 -1.95
N ALA A 133 0.31 -1.56 -1.01
CA ALA A 133 0.90 -2.73 -0.39
C ALA A 133 -0.16 -3.62 0.31
N LYS A 134 -1.07 -3.01 1.07
CA LYS A 134 -2.18 -3.72 1.72
C LYS A 134 -3.18 -4.31 0.72
N TYR A 135 -3.48 -3.59 -0.37
CA TYR A 135 -4.31 -4.13 -1.45
C TYR A 135 -3.64 -5.36 -2.09
N LEU A 136 -2.35 -5.28 -2.42
CA LEU A 136 -1.61 -6.40 -3.03
C LEU A 136 -1.50 -7.61 -2.10
N GLU A 137 -1.32 -7.40 -0.79
CA GLU A 137 -1.34 -8.47 0.21
C GLU A 137 -2.68 -9.20 0.22
N TRP A 138 -3.79 -8.44 0.22
CA TRP A 138 -5.13 -8.99 0.14
C TRP A 138 -5.36 -9.72 -1.19
N GLU A 139 -5.01 -9.11 -2.32
CA GLU A 139 -5.19 -9.68 -3.66
C GLU A 139 -4.44 -11.01 -3.79
N HIS A 140 -3.18 -11.06 -3.34
CA HIS A 140 -2.39 -12.29 -3.32
C HIS A 140 -3.05 -13.39 -2.48
N SER A 141 -3.47 -13.04 -1.26
CA SER A 141 -4.14 -13.97 -0.34
C SER A 141 -5.50 -14.42 -0.87
N TYR A 142 -6.24 -13.54 -1.53
CA TYR A 142 -7.52 -13.81 -2.18
C TYR A 142 -7.34 -14.75 -3.37
N THR A 143 -6.41 -14.48 -4.29
CA THR A 143 -6.15 -15.35 -5.45
C THR A 143 -5.79 -16.76 -5.02
N LYS A 144 -4.97 -16.91 -3.98
CA LYS A 144 -4.61 -18.22 -3.43
C LYS A 144 -5.84 -18.96 -2.89
N ARG A 145 -6.64 -18.31 -2.04
CA ARG A 145 -7.86 -18.90 -1.45
C ARG A 145 -8.91 -19.24 -2.52
N SER A 146 -9.10 -18.36 -3.49
CA SER A 146 -10.02 -18.57 -4.60
C SER A 146 -9.61 -19.77 -5.46
N TRP A 147 -8.31 -19.91 -5.76
CA TRP A 147 -7.79 -21.06 -6.49
C TRP A 147 -7.94 -22.36 -5.71
N GLU A 148 -7.59 -22.37 -4.42
CA GLU A 148 -7.78 -23.55 -3.55
C GLU A 148 -9.25 -23.99 -3.48
N LEU A 149 -10.16 -23.02 -3.35
CA LEU A 149 -11.61 -23.27 -3.31
C LEU A 149 -12.12 -23.84 -4.65
N GLN A 150 -11.64 -23.32 -5.77
CA GLN A 150 -12.00 -23.79 -7.10
C GLN A 150 -11.50 -25.22 -7.35
N CYS A 151 -10.25 -25.52 -7.01
CA CYS A 151 -9.72 -26.88 -7.12
C CYS A 151 -10.49 -27.88 -6.25
N LEU A 152 -10.89 -27.49 -5.04
CA LEU A 152 -11.71 -28.32 -4.17
C LEU A 152 -13.11 -28.54 -4.75
N LYS A 153 -13.74 -27.52 -5.33
CA LYS A 153 -15.03 -27.62 -6.03
C LYS A 153 -14.97 -28.64 -7.16
N GLU A 154 -13.98 -28.52 -8.03
CA GLU A 154 -13.77 -29.43 -9.17
C GLU A 154 -13.54 -30.88 -8.72
N ALA A 155 -12.74 -31.08 -7.65
CA ALA A 155 -12.51 -32.42 -7.09
C ALA A 155 -13.79 -33.04 -6.53
N CYS A 156 -14.61 -32.26 -5.80
CA CYS A 156 -15.89 -32.73 -5.28
C CYS A 156 -16.89 -33.04 -6.39
N GLU A 157 -16.99 -32.18 -7.41
CA GLU A 157 -17.84 -32.42 -8.58
C GLU A 157 -17.42 -33.68 -9.34
N TYR A 158 -16.11 -33.89 -9.51
CA TYR A 158 -15.56 -35.09 -10.14
C TYR A 158 -15.92 -36.35 -9.34
N ALA A 159 -15.68 -36.35 -8.03
CA ALA A 159 -16.02 -37.48 -7.17
C ALA A 159 -17.52 -37.81 -7.20
N LEU A 160 -18.38 -36.79 -7.26
CA LEU A 160 -19.82 -36.97 -7.34
C LEU A 160 -20.25 -37.58 -8.68
N LYS A 161 -19.64 -37.15 -9.79
CA LYS A 161 -19.89 -37.71 -11.14
C LYS A 161 -19.43 -39.16 -11.25
N GLU A 162 -18.25 -39.49 -10.72
CA GLU A 162 -17.73 -40.87 -10.68
C GLU A 162 -18.63 -41.79 -9.83
N LYS A 163 -19.10 -41.30 -8.67
CA LYS A 163 -20.06 -42.04 -7.85
C LYS A 163 -21.34 -42.35 -8.63
N HIS A 164 -21.92 -41.34 -9.29
CA HIS A 164 -23.13 -41.51 -10.13
C HIS A 164 -22.89 -42.54 -11.24
N PHE A 165 -21.77 -42.43 -11.95
CA PHE A 165 -21.39 -43.37 -13.01
C PHE A 165 -21.29 -44.83 -12.52
N LEU A 166 -20.81 -45.06 -11.29
CA LEU A 166 -20.71 -46.41 -10.71
C LEU A 166 -22.03 -46.96 -10.15
N GLU A 167 -22.94 -46.08 -9.71
CA GLU A 167 -24.25 -46.46 -9.16
C GLU A 167 -25.28 -46.80 -10.25
N VAL A 168 -25.11 -46.23 -11.45
CA VAL A 168 -25.93 -46.46 -12.64
C VAL A 168 -25.56 -47.79 -13.33
N PRO A 169 -26.39 -48.84 -13.31
CA PRO A 169 -26.15 -50.05 -14.08
C PRO A 169 -26.54 -49.79 -15.54
N HIS A 170 -25.64 -50.00 -16.49
CA HIS A 170 -25.96 -50.01 -17.93
C HIS A 170 -26.95 -51.15 -18.26
N ILE A 171 -28.26 -50.91 -18.08
CA ILE A 171 -29.33 -51.77 -18.57
C ILE A 171 -30.02 -51.01 -19.70
N GLU A 172 -29.83 -51.50 -20.94
CA GLU A 172 -30.44 -50.93 -22.13
C GLU A 172 -31.97 -50.81 -21.98
N GLY A 173 -32.49 -49.58 -21.99
CA GLY A 173 -33.93 -49.29 -22.09
C GLY A 173 -34.57 -48.56 -20.91
N PHE A 174 -33.83 -48.26 -19.83
CA PHE A 174 -34.35 -47.44 -18.73
C PHE A 174 -33.99 -45.95 -18.94
N VAL A 175 -34.99 -45.07 -18.95
CA VAL A 175 -34.79 -43.62 -18.88
C VAL A 175 -34.56 -43.30 -17.41
N GLU A 176 -33.31 -43.02 -17.04
CA GLU A 176 -32.95 -42.73 -15.66
C GLU A 176 -33.35 -41.31 -15.24
N ASP A 177 -33.72 -41.19 -13.97
CA ASP A 177 -34.01 -39.92 -13.32
C ASP A 177 -32.70 -39.24 -12.88
N ASP A 178 -31.96 -38.70 -13.86
CA ASP A 178 -30.73 -37.90 -13.66
C ASP A 178 -30.97 -36.64 -12.80
N THR A 179 -32.24 -36.31 -12.52
CA THR A 179 -32.67 -35.17 -11.71
C THR A 179 -32.02 -35.17 -10.34
N ALA A 180 -31.93 -36.32 -9.67
CA ALA A 180 -31.33 -36.42 -8.33
C ALA A 180 -29.82 -36.12 -8.33
N HIS A 181 -29.09 -36.55 -9.35
CA HIS A 181 -27.65 -36.26 -9.48
C HIS A 181 -27.41 -34.79 -9.79
N LEU A 182 -28.22 -34.20 -10.67
CA LEU A 182 -28.17 -32.79 -10.99
C LEU A 182 -28.44 -31.93 -9.74
N GLU A 183 -29.45 -32.28 -8.94
CA GLU A 183 -29.76 -31.60 -7.68
C GLU A 183 -28.58 -31.64 -6.69
N GLN A 184 -27.84 -32.76 -6.64
CA GLN A 184 -26.64 -32.87 -5.78
C GLN A 184 -25.49 -31.98 -6.29
N LEU A 185 -25.25 -31.92 -7.60
CA LEU A 185 -24.25 -31.03 -8.19
C LEU A 185 -24.61 -29.55 -7.96
N GLU A 186 -25.89 -29.19 -8.13
CA GLU A 186 -26.35 -27.83 -7.82
C GLU A 186 -26.23 -27.50 -6.33
N ALA A 187 -26.56 -28.45 -5.44
CA ALA A 187 -26.40 -28.25 -4.00
C ALA A 187 -24.93 -28.05 -3.63
N LEU A 188 -24.02 -28.82 -4.23
CA LEU A 188 -22.58 -28.65 -4.08
C LEU A 188 -22.15 -27.26 -4.57
N GLY A 189 -22.58 -26.87 -5.77
CA GLY A 189 -22.32 -25.53 -6.33
C GLY A 189 -22.73 -24.42 -5.36
N ARG A 190 -23.96 -24.49 -4.82
CA ARG A 190 -24.46 -23.52 -3.84
C ARG A 190 -23.60 -23.42 -2.58
N VAL A 191 -23.03 -24.53 -2.10
CA VAL A 191 -22.14 -24.52 -0.91
C VAL A 191 -20.87 -23.74 -1.22
N PHE A 192 -20.24 -23.99 -2.37
CA PHE A 192 -19.03 -23.28 -2.78
C PHE A 192 -19.29 -21.80 -3.08
N ASP A 193 -20.38 -21.50 -3.78
CA ASP A 193 -20.78 -20.12 -4.08
C ASP A 193 -21.03 -19.34 -2.78
N LYS A 194 -21.65 -19.98 -1.77
CA LYS A 194 -21.89 -19.35 -0.47
C LYS A 194 -20.61 -19.01 0.28
N VAL A 195 -19.57 -19.84 0.16
CA VAL A 195 -18.26 -19.57 0.75
C VAL A 195 -17.55 -18.46 -0.01
N ALA A 196 -17.62 -18.48 -1.34
CA ALA A 196 -17.01 -17.47 -2.20
C ALA A 196 -17.59 -16.06 -1.95
N GLU A 197 -18.90 -15.93 -1.70
CA GLU A 197 -19.56 -14.65 -1.37
C GLU A 197 -18.86 -13.86 -0.25
N ASN A 198 -18.35 -14.55 0.79
CA ASN A 198 -17.70 -13.89 1.93
C ASN A 198 -16.36 -13.25 1.58
N ASP A 199 -15.73 -13.69 0.49
CA ASP A 199 -14.41 -13.22 0.05
C ASP A 199 -14.50 -12.24 -1.12
N MET A 200 -15.72 -11.98 -1.62
CA MET A 200 -15.96 -11.07 -2.73
C MET A 200 -15.87 -9.60 -2.27
N PRO A 201 -15.18 -8.73 -3.04
CA PRO A 201 -15.30 -7.30 -2.87
C PRO A 201 -16.75 -6.85 -3.01
N THR A 202 -17.20 -6.02 -2.06
CA THR A 202 -18.54 -5.41 -2.07
C THR A 202 -18.41 -3.89 -2.18
N GLU A 203 -19.41 -3.15 -1.71
CA GLU A 203 -19.35 -1.70 -1.59
C GLU A 203 -18.88 -1.29 -0.19
N VAL A 204 -18.15 -0.17 -0.12
CA VAL A 204 -17.80 0.45 1.16
C VAL A 204 -19.06 1.11 1.73
N PRO A 205 -19.40 0.90 3.02
CA PRO A 205 -20.57 1.52 3.61
C PRO A 205 -20.53 3.06 3.56
N ASP A 206 -21.63 3.70 3.13
CA ASP A 206 -21.74 5.15 2.95
C ASP A 206 -21.30 5.99 4.15
N TYR A 207 -21.46 5.48 5.38
CA TYR A 207 -21.08 6.19 6.60
C TYR A 207 -19.55 6.27 6.82
N LEU A 208 -18.78 5.48 6.07
CA LEU A 208 -17.32 5.55 5.99
C LEU A 208 -16.84 6.41 4.81
N CYS A 209 -17.77 6.95 4.02
CA CYS A 209 -17.48 7.72 2.83
C CYS A 209 -17.74 9.22 3.02
N CYS A 210 -16.91 10.03 2.36
CA CYS A 210 -17.04 11.48 2.34
C CYS A 210 -18.28 11.90 1.54
N ARG A 211 -19.04 12.86 2.08
CA ARG A 211 -20.26 13.38 1.42
C ARG A 211 -19.99 14.12 0.11
N ILE A 212 -18.76 14.57 -0.12
CA ILE A 212 -18.38 15.30 -1.33
C ILE A 212 -17.77 14.34 -2.35
N THR A 213 -16.76 13.57 -1.95
CA THR A 213 -16.04 12.69 -2.88
C THR A 213 -16.73 11.35 -3.09
N LEU A 214 -17.61 10.95 -2.16
CA LEU A 214 -18.22 9.62 -2.09
C LEU A 214 -17.23 8.47 -1.86
N ASP A 215 -15.96 8.78 -1.62
CA ASP A 215 -14.93 7.80 -1.32
C ASP A 215 -14.75 7.59 0.18
N ILE A 216 -14.16 6.46 0.56
CA ILE A 216 -13.75 6.17 1.93
C ILE A 216 -12.84 7.29 2.49
N PHE A 217 -13.04 7.68 3.75
CA PHE A 217 -12.26 8.75 4.39
C PHE A 217 -10.79 8.38 4.58
N CYS A 218 -9.89 9.33 4.33
CA CYS A 218 -8.46 9.22 4.62
C CYS A 218 -8.08 10.09 5.83
N ASP A 219 -8.49 11.35 5.83
CA ASP A 219 -8.29 12.30 6.94
C ASP A 219 -9.63 12.98 7.30
N PRO A 220 -10.55 12.25 7.96
CA PRO A 220 -11.89 12.75 8.23
C PRO A 220 -11.86 13.90 9.25
N VAL A 221 -12.57 14.99 8.95
CA VAL A 221 -12.83 16.11 9.85
C VAL A 221 -14.33 16.34 10.00
N ILE A 222 -14.75 16.67 11.23
CA ILE A 222 -16.15 16.95 11.58
C ILE A 222 -16.37 18.46 11.71
N THR A 223 -17.50 18.93 11.20
CA THR A 223 -17.98 20.31 11.31
C THR A 223 -18.87 20.50 12.55
N PRO A 224 -19.14 21.74 13.00
CA PRO A 224 -20.08 22.00 14.10
C PRO A 224 -21.51 21.49 13.86
N SER A 225 -21.92 21.32 12.59
CA SER A 225 -23.20 20.73 12.19
C SER A 225 -23.24 19.21 12.38
N GLY A 226 -22.13 18.58 12.77
CA GLY A 226 -22.00 17.14 12.99
C GLY A 226 -21.71 16.32 11.73
N LEU A 227 -21.45 16.98 10.59
CA LEU A 227 -21.13 16.32 9.33
C LEU A 227 -19.63 16.09 9.20
N THR A 228 -19.25 14.94 8.63
CA THR A 228 -17.84 14.57 8.41
C THR A 228 -17.49 14.67 6.92
N TYR A 229 -16.33 15.24 6.65
CA TYR A 229 -15.78 15.45 5.32
C TYR A 229 -14.31 15.02 5.26
N GLU A 230 -13.82 14.74 4.05
CA GLU A 230 -12.40 14.62 3.79
C GLU A 230 -11.75 16.01 3.95
N LYS A 231 -10.69 16.09 4.76
CA LYS A 231 -10.09 17.37 5.18
C LYS A 231 -9.64 18.23 4.01
N THR A 232 -8.90 17.64 3.07
CA THR A 232 -8.38 18.37 1.91
C THR A 232 -9.52 18.96 1.08
N VAL A 233 -10.61 18.22 0.94
CA VAL A 233 -11.76 18.59 0.10
C VAL A 233 -12.62 19.66 0.74
N ILE A 234 -12.89 19.57 2.05
CA ILE A 234 -13.66 20.63 2.72
C ILE A 234 -12.85 21.92 2.81
N ILE A 235 -11.53 21.85 3.00
CA ILE A 235 -10.66 23.04 2.96
C ILE A 235 -10.71 23.67 1.57
N ASP A 236 -10.58 22.88 0.51
CA ASP A 236 -10.65 23.37 -0.87
C ASP A 236 -12.01 24.02 -1.19
N HIS A 237 -13.12 23.44 -0.72
CA HIS A 237 -14.45 24.04 -0.82
C HIS A 237 -14.53 25.38 -0.10
N LEU A 238 -14.04 25.46 1.14
CA LEU A 238 -14.08 26.70 1.93
C LEU A 238 -13.27 27.81 1.25
N GLU A 239 -12.12 27.48 0.66
CA GLU A 239 -11.26 28.42 -0.04
C GLU A 239 -11.81 28.87 -1.41
N LYS A 240 -12.33 27.94 -2.21
CA LYS A 240 -12.73 28.21 -3.61
C LYS A 240 -14.20 28.55 -3.79
N VAL A 241 -15.08 27.97 -2.98
CA VAL A 241 -16.54 28.10 -3.13
C VAL A 241 -17.10 29.08 -2.11
N GLY A 242 -16.72 28.94 -0.84
CA GLY A 242 -17.06 29.90 0.21
C GLY A 242 -17.17 29.31 1.60
N MET A 243 -17.18 30.20 2.59
CA MET A 243 -17.13 29.88 4.03
C MET A 243 -18.47 29.42 4.60
N PHE A 244 -19.00 28.32 4.06
CA PHE A 244 -20.23 27.68 4.51
C PHE A 244 -20.16 26.16 4.34
N ASP A 245 -20.87 25.42 5.19
CA ASP A 245 -20.99 23.97 5.14
C ASP A 245 -21.70 23.53 3.83
N PRO A 246 -21.11 22.64 3.02
CA PRO A 246 -21.65 22.26 1.70
C PRO A 246 -23.09 21.73 1.72
N VAL A 247 -23.49 21.10 2.83
CA VAL A 247 -24.78 20.40 2.96
C VAL A 247 -25.79 21.28 3.68
N THR A 248 -25.46 21.76 4.87
CA THR A 248 -26.38 22.54 5.72
C THR A 248 -26.45 24.01 5.33
N ARG A 249 -25.42 24.52 4.64
CA ARG A 249 -25.25 25.95 4.28
C ARG A 249 -25.03 26.88 5.47
N ASP A 250 -24.80 26.33 6.66
CA ASP A 250 -24.43 27.10 7.84
C ASP A 250 -23.04 27.74 7.66
N PRO A 251 -22.77 28.92 8.24
CA PRO A 251 -21.44 29.54 8.21
C PRO A 251 -20.38 28.61 8.80
N LEU A 252 -19.31 28.37 8.04
CA LEU A 252 -18.24 27.45 8.41
C LEU A 252 -16.88 28.05 8.06
N THR A 253 -15.93 27.94 8.97
CA THR A 253 -14.55 28.40 8.80
C THR A 253 -13.56 27.27 9.06
N PRO A 254 -12.35 27.29 8.47
CA PRO A 254 -11.38 26.20 8.63
C PRO A 254 -10.98 25.91 10.08
N SER A 255 -11.00 26.92 10.95
CA SER A 255 -10.66 26.77 12.38
C SER A 255 -11.71 25.97 13.17
N GLN A 256 -12.91 25.79 12.63
CA GLN A 256 -13.98 24.99 13.25
C GLN A 256 -13.90 23.51 12.88
N LEU A 257 -13.01 23.12 11.96
CA LEU A 257 -12.83 21.73 11.55
C LEU A 257 -12.06 20.97 12.63
N ILE A 258 -12.67 19.91 13.15
CA ILE A 258 -12.07 19.06 14.18
C ILE A 258 -11.74 17.69 13.58
N PRO A 259 -10.53 17.13 13.76
CA PRO A 259 -10.25 15.76 13.33
C PRO A 259 -11.23 14.75 13.93
N ASN A 260 -11.89 13.97 13.09
CA ASN A 260 -12.85 12.94 13.53
C ASN A 260 -12.13 11.60 13.74
N LEU A 261 -11.48 11.48 14.90
CA LEU A 261 -10.70 10.27 15.24
C LEU A 261 -11.55 9.00 15.32
N ALA A 262 -12.84 9.11 15.67
CA ALA A 262 -13.73 7.96 15.74
C ALA A 262 -14.02 7.39 14.35
N ILE A 263 -14.32 8.24 13.36
CA ILE A 263 -14.49 7.79 11.97
C ILE A 263 -13.18 7.27 11.40
N LYS A 264 -12.04 7.90 11.73
CA LYS A 264 -10.72 7.41 11.32
C LYS A 264 -10.46 5.98 11.81
N GLN A 265 -10.70 5.71 13.09
CA GLN A 265 -10.59 4.36 13.66
C GLN A 265 -11.59 3.38 13.06
N ALA A 266 -12.81 3.82 12.77
CA ALA A 266 -13.82 2.98 12.12
C ALA A 266 -13.40 2.57 10.70
N VAL A 267 -12.83 3.52 9.92
CA VAL A 267 -12.25 3.23 8.60
C VAL A 267 -11.08 2.27 8.72
N GLU A 268 -10.15 2.50 9.64
CA GLU A 268 -9.00 1.61 9.86
C GLU A 268 -9.46 0.18 10.19
N ALA A 269 -10.42 0.03 11.11
CA ALA A 269 -10.98 -1.27 11.50
C ALA A 269 -11.75 -1.95 10.36
N PHE A 270 -12.41 -1.18 9.50
CA PHE A 270 -13.07 -1.70 8.29
C PHE A 270 -12.02 -2.20 7.29
N LEU A 271 -11.03 -1.38 6.97
CA LEU A 271 -9.98 -1.71 6.02
C LEU A 271 -9.12 -2.91 6.45
N ASP A 272 -8.89 -3.10 7.75
CA ASP A 272 -8.16 -4.27 8.25
C ASP A 272 -8.96 -5.59 8.08
N LYS A 273 -10.28 -5.52 7.94
CA LYS A 273 -11.15 -6.67 7.61
C LYS A 273 -11.42 -6.81 6.12
N HIS A 274 -11.38 -5.70 5.39
CA HIS A 274 -11.80 -5.59 4.00
C HIS A 274 -10.65 -5.03 3.15
N GLY A 275 -9.59 -5.82 2.97
CA GLY A 275 -8.38 -5.38 2.25
C GLY A 275 -8.61 -4.96 0.80
N TRP A 276 -9.68 -5.45 0.14
CA TRP A 276 -10.07 -5.00 -1.19
C TRP A 276 -10.44 -3.51 -1.25
N ALA A 277 -10.93 -2.94 -0.13
CA ALA A 277 -11.37 -1.54 -0.09
C ALA A 277 -10.20 -0.55 -0.14
N TYR A 278 -8.95 -1.02 -0.01
CA TYR A 278 -7.77 -0.20 -0.34
C TYR A 278 -7.72 0.18 -1.83
N LYS A 279 -8.46 -0.50 -2.71
CA LYS A 279 -8.54 -0.13 -4.14
C LYS A 279 -9.18 1.24 -4.34
N ASP A 280 -10.23 1.55 -3.59
CA ASP A 280 -10.96 2.83 -3.66
C ASP A 280 -10.09 4.01 -3.21
N ILE A 281 -9.11 3.71 -2.36
CA ILE A 281 -8.07 4.66 -1.96
C ILE A 281 -7.12 4.96 -3.14
N LEU A 282 -6.76 3.95 -3.94
CA LEU A 282 -5.77 4.08 -5.02
C LEU A 282 -6.32 4.80 -6.25
N THR A 283 -7.61 4.65 -6.53
CA THR A 283 -8.31 5.33 -7.64
C THR A 283 -8.26 6.86 -7.53
N LYS A 284 -7.94 7.41 -6.35
CA LYS A 284 -7.74 8.83 -6.08
C LYS A 284 -6.51 9.44 -6.76
N SER A 285 -5.57 8.64 -7.27
CA SER A 285 -4.27 9.15 -7.76
C SER A 285 -4.28 9.66 -9.20
N PHE A 286 -5.45 9.70 -9.86
CA PHE A 286 -5.58 10.03 -11.30
C PHE A 286 -6.64 11.11 -11.64
N LEU A 287 -7.20 11.80 -10.64
CA LEU A 287 -8.10 12.95 -10.81
C LEU A 287 -7.55 14.16 -10.07
#